data_AF-A0AA39JD31-F1
#
_entry.id   AF-A0AA39JD31-F1
#
_cell.length_a   1.000
_cell.length_b   1.000
_cell.length_c   1.000
_cell.angle_alpha   90.00
_cell.angle_beta   90.00
_cell.angle_gamma   90.00
#
_symmetry.space_group_name_H-M   'P 1'
#
loop_
_entity.id
_entity.type
_entity.pdbx_description
1 polymer ?
#
loop_
_entity_poly.entity_id
_entity_poly.type
_entity_poly.pdbx_seq_one_letter_code
_entity_poly.pdbx_strand_id
1 'polypeptide(L)'
;MRTRERVFGYLSIFGSFIGSCGIILLSIFNTKRYTSLHQVFLFMFMLGIAISVIFTVIEFRWLSRDFQHVRTLKIAYLAKAIIATLLILLAFAFTIAFYQSPHVGAILEWIVAFGFTLYLLTFVFDLRQSKGVQRRQLSAENLRRAIMIG
;
A
#
# COMPACT_ATOMS: atom_id res chain seq x y z
N MET A 1 3.60 19.75 -0.79
CA MET A 1 2.53 18.72 -0.65
C MET A 1 1.36 19.37 0.04
N ARG A 2 0.22 19.43 -0.64
CA ARG A 2 -1.02 19.98 -0.08
C ARG A 2 -1.52 19.04 1.03
N THR A 3 -2.13 19.57 2.08
CA THR A 3 -2.60 18.79 3.26
C THR A 3 -3.42 17.56 2.87
N ARG A 4 -4.19 17.65 1.77
CA ARG A 4 -5.05 16.57 1.24
C ARG A 4 -4.26 15.34 0.79
N GLU A 5 -3.12 15.52 0.13
CA GLU A 5 -2.27 14.41 -0.35
C GLU A 5 -1.76 13.59 0.83
N ARG A 6 -1.34 14.28 1.91
CA ARG A 6 -0.89 13.64 3.14
C ARG A 6 -2.01 12.82 3.79
N VAL A 7 -3.23 13.34 3.83
CA VAL A 7 -4.38 12.61 4.39
C VAL A 7 -4.64 11.33 3.61
N PHE A 8 -4.66 11.38 2.27
CA PHE A 8 -4.84 10.16 1.46
C PHE A 8 -3.68 9.17 1.62
N GLY A 9 -2.44 9.66 1.71
CA GLY A 9 -1.28 8.82 2.02
C GLY A 9 -1.41 8.11 3.38
N TYR A 10 -1.83 8.82 4.43
CA TYR A 10 -2.05 8.23 5.75
C TYR A 10 -3.20 7.22 5.76
N LEU A 11 -4.32 7.52 5.09
CA LEU A 11 -5.45 6.59 4.96
C LEU A 11 -5.05 5.32 4.20
N SER A 12 -4.21 5.46 3.17
CA SER A 12 -3.67 4.34 2.42
C SER A 12 -2.77 3.45 3.30
N ILE A 13 -1.87 4.05 4.09
CA ILE A 13 -1.05 3.33 5.06
C ILE A 13 -1.90 2.63 6.14
N PHE A 14 -2.97 3.27 6.62
CA PHE A 14 -3.87 2.67 7.59
C PHE A 14 -4.61 1.45 7.03
N GLY A 15 -5.12 1.54 5.79
CA GLY A 15 -5.72 0.41 5.10
C GLY A 15 -4.74 -0.75 4.92
N SER A 16 -3.49 -0.45 4.53
CA SER A 16 -2.46 -1.48 4.36
C SER A 16 -2.04 -2.13 5.67
N PHE A 17 -2.09 -1.40 6.79
CA PHE A 17 -1.91 -1.96 8.13
C PHE A 17 -3.01 -2.98 8.46
N ILE A 18 -4.29 -2.64 8.24
CA ILE A 18 -5.41 -3.58 8.45
C ILE A 18 -5.25 -4.83 7.56
N GLY A 19 -4.91 -4.64 6.28
CA GLY A 19 -4.64 -5.75 5.36
C GLY A 19 -3.48 -6.64 5.83
N SER A 20 -2.44 -6.04 6.40
CA SER A 20 -1.28 -6.76 6.97
C SER A 20 -1.67 -7.60 8.18
N CYS A 21 -2.55 -7.09 9.05
CA CYS A 21 -3.12 -7.90 10.12
C CYS A 21 -3.93 -9.09 9.56
N GLY A 22 -4.68 -8.86 8.47
CA GLY A 22 -5.50 -9.88 7.81
C GLY A 22 -4.69 -11.06 7.29
N ILE A 23 -3.63 -10.80 6.53
CA ILE A 23 -2.77 -11.85 5.96
C ILE A 23 -2.01 -12.64 7.06
N ILE A 24 -1.57 -11.98 8.13
CA ILE A 24 -0.92 -12.66 9.27
C ILE A 24 -1.90 -13.62 9.93
N LEU A 25 -3.13 -13.18 10.20
CA LEU A 25 -4.15 -14.01 10.81
C LEU A 25 -4.58 -15.16 9.88
N LEU A 26 -4.74 -14.91 8.58
CA LEU A 26 -5.01 -15.96 7.58
C LEU A 26 -3.93 -17.04 7.57
N SER A 27 -2.66 -16.64 7.73
CA SER A 27 -1.54 -17.60 7.77
C SER A 27 -1.55 -18.48 9.02
N ILE A 28 -2.15 -18.01 10.12
CA ILE A 28 -2.26 -18.77 11.39
C ILE A 28 -3.52 -19.64 11.39
N PHE A 29 -4.66 -19.07 10.96
CA PHE A 29 -5.97 -19.72 11.03
C PHE A 29 -6.34 -20.39 9.70
N ASN A 30 -6.07 -21.70 9.64
CA ASN A 30 -6.37 -22.52 8.47
C ASN A 30 -7.89 -22.77 8.31
N THR A 31 -8.37 -22.68 7.06
CA THR A 31 -9.74 -22.96 6.60
C THR A 31 -10.29 -24.30 7.07
N LYS A 32 -9.44 -25.34 7.23
CA LYS A 32 -9.89 -26.69 7.62
C LYS A 32 -10.41 -26.80 9.06
N ARG A 33 -9.83 -26.04 10.00
CA ARG A 33 -10.17 -26.12 11.43
C ARG A 33 -10.99 -24.92 11.89
N TYR A 34 -10.79 -23.76 11.26
CA TYR A 34 -11.38 -22.49 11.68
C TYR A 34 -12.03 -21.75 10.51
N THR A 35 -12.97 -22.38 9.81
CA THR A 35 -13.57 -21.85 8.58
C THR A 35 -14.20 -20.47 8.77
N SER A 36 -15.01 -20.28 9.82
CA SER A 36 -15.66 -18.99 10.08
C SER A 36 -14.66 -17.87 10.40
N LEU A 37 -13.63 -18.15 11.20
CA LEU A 37 -12.57 -17.17 11.50
C LEU A 37 -11.78 -16.81 10.25
N HIS A 38 -11.42 -17.83 9.45
CA HIS A 38 -10.72 -17.64 8.20
C HIS A 38 -11.51 -16.72 7.24
N GLN A 39 -12.83 -16.91 7.11
CA GLN A 39 -13.68 -16.02 6.30
C GLN A 39 -13.69 -14.57 6.81
N VAL A 40 -13.71 -14.36 8.13
CA VAL A 40 -13.64 -13.01 8.72
C VAL A 40 -12.28 -12.36 8.44
N PHE A 41 -11.18 -13.10 8.58
CA PHE A 41 -9.85 -12.57 8.29
C PHE A 41 -9.63 -12.32 6.80
N LEU A 42 -10.23 -13.15 5.94
CA LEU A 42 -10.26 -12.95 4.50
C LEU A 42 -10.98 -11.65 4.15
N PHE A 43 -12.15 -11.40 4.77
CA PHE A 43 -12.86 -10.14 4.60
C PHE A 43 -12.03 -8.94 5.08
N MET A 44 -11.41 -9.05 6.26
CA MET A 44 -10.55 -7.99 6.81
C MET A 44 -9.35 -7.70 5.89
N PHE A 45 -8.72 -8.75 5.35
CA PHE A 45 -7.63 -8.67 4.39
C PHE A 45 -8.06 -7.94 3.11
N MET A 46 -9.16 -8.38 2.49
CA MET A 46 -9.68 -7.79 1.25
C MET A 46 -10.13 -6.34 1.45
N LEU A 47 -10.78 -6.03 2.57
CA LEU A 47 -11.20 -4.68 2.91
C LEU A 47 -10.00 -3.75 3.11
N GLY A 48 -8.96 -4.21 3.82
CA GLY A 48 -7.71 -3.48 4.00
C GLY A 48 -7.02 -3.15 2.67
N ILE A 49 -6.92 -4.14 1.77
CA ILE A 49 -6.42 -3.91 0.40
C ILE A 49 -7.26 -2.87 -0.33
N ALA A 50 -8.58 -3.05 -0.36
CA ALA A 50 -9.48 -2.18 -1.10
C ALA A 50 -9.35 -0.72 -0.65
N ILE A 51 -9.40 -0.47 0.67
CA ILE A 51 -9.21 0.86 1.25
C ILE A 51 -7.83 1.43 0.86
N SER A 52 -6.77 0.64 1.06
CA SER A 52 -5.40 1.09 0.77
C SER A 52 -5.23 1.49 -0.70
N VAL A 53 -5.70 0.64 -1.60
CA VAL A 53 -5.52 0.76 -3.04
C VAL A 53 -6.36 1.91 -3.60
N ILE A 54 -7.61 2.08 -3.16
CA ILE A 54 -8.47 3.21 -3.56
C ILE A 54 -7.78 4.53 -3.22
N PHE A 55 -7.29 4.67 -1.99
CA PHE A 55 -6.60 5.89 -1.57
C PHE A 55 -5.26 6.10 -2.29
N THR A 56 -4.52 5.03 -2.60
CA THR A 56 -3.30 5.12 -3.45
C THR A 56 -3.63 5.61 -4.86
N VAL A 57 -4.69 5.10 -5.50
CA VAL A 57 -5.06 5.52 -6.87
C VAL A 57 -5.52 6.97 -6.89
N ILE A 58 -6.29 7.39 -5.88
CA ILE A 58 -6.68 8.78 -5.68
C ILE A 58 -5.45 9.66 -5.49
N GLU A 59 -4.55 9.31 -4.57
CA GLU A 59 -3.30 10.04 -4.32
C GLU A 59 -2.49 10.18 -5.62
N PHE A 60 -2.30 9.10 -6.38
CA PHE A 60 -1.58 9.11 -7.65
C PHE A 60 -2.22 10.05 -8.69
N ARG A 61 -3.55 10.03 -8.80
CA ARG A 61 -4.28 10.88 -9.76
C ARG A 61 -4.04 12.36 -9.48
N TRP A 62 -4.03 12.77 -8.22
CA TRP A 62 -3.76 14.15 -7.83
C TRP A 62 -2.27 14.51 -7.94
N LEU A 63 -1.38 13.64 -7.45
CA LEU A 63 0.07 13.86 -7.46
C LEU A 63 0.63 13.99 -8.87
N SER A 64 0.08 13.24 -9.84
CA SER A 64 0.49 13.29 -11.24
C SER A 64 0.33 14.67 -11.88
N ARG A 65 -0.54 15.53 -11.34
CA ARG A 65 -0.75 16.90 -11.82
C ARG A 65 0.27 17.90 -11.27
N ASP A 66 0.70 17.75 -10.01
CA ASP A 66 1.53 18.75 -9.31
C ASP A 66 3.04 18.56 -9.52
N PHE A 67 3.55 17.32 -9.68
CA PHE A 67 5.00 17.04 -9.68
C PHE A 67 5.58 16.73 -11.07
N GLN A 68 5.49 17.67 -12.02
CA GLN A 68 6.00 17.46 -13.38
C GLN A 68 7.54 17.26 -13.46
N HIS A 69 8.31 17.80 -12.50
CA HIS A 69 9.76 17.99 -12.65
C HIS A 69 10.69 16.90 -12.06
N VAL A 70 10.21 15.94 -11.25
CA VAL A 70 11.06 14.92 -10.59
C VAL A 70 10.79 13.52 -11.14
N ARG A 71 11.58 13.11 -12.14
CA ARG A 71 11.38 11.86 -12.91
C ARG A 71 11.49 10.59 -12.05
N THR A 72 12.42 10.55 -11.09
CA THR A 72 12.64 9.39 -10.21
C THR A 72 11.46 9.13 -9.28
N LEU A 73 10.85 10.18 -8.72
CA LEU A 73 9.66 10.03 -7.87
C LEU A 73 8.46 9.56 -8.70
N LYS A 74 8.28 10.07 -9.92
CA LYS A 74 7.20 9.62 -10.81
C LYS A 74 7.27 8.11 -11.11
N ILE A 75 8.46 7.56 -11.34
CA ILE A 75 8.62 6.12 -11.65
C ILE A 75 8.22 5.27 -10.44
N ALA A 76 8.66 5.64 -9.23
CA ALA A 76 8.28 4.91 -8.02
C ALA A 76 6.77 4.94 -7.77
N TYR A 77 6.15 6.13 -7.90
CA TYR A 77 4.70 6.29 -7.77
C TYR A 77 3.91 5.57 -8.86
N LEU A 78 4.41 5.55 -10.09
CA LEU A 78 3.79 4.80 -11.19
C LEU A 78 3.86 3.29 -10.94
N ALA A 79 5.01 2.76 -10.52
CA ALA A 79 5.15 1.35 -10.16
C ALA A 79 4.16 0.96 -9.06
N LYS A 80 4.04 1.79 -8.01
CA LYS A 80 3.05 1.62 -6.94
C LYS A 80 1.61 1.58 -7.48
N ALA A 81 1.26 2.52 -8.37
CA ALA A 81 -0.08 2.56 -8.98
C ALA A 81 -0.39 1.35 -9.87
N ILE A 82 0.61 0.83 -10.61
CA ILE A 82 0.48 -0.38 -11.42
C ILE A 82 0.20 -1.59 -10.52
N ILE A 83 1.01 -1.79 -9.47
CA ILE A 83 0.80 -2.89 -8.53
C ILE A 83 -0.57 -2.79 -7.87
N ALA A 84 -0.96 -1.59 -7.44
CA ALA A 84 -2.27 -1.34 -6.84
C ALA A 84 -3.41 -1.68 -7.81
N THR A 85 -3.31 -1.28 -9.08
CA THR A 85 -4.32 -1.59 -10.11
C THR A 85 -4.41 -3.09 -10.39
N LEU A 86 -3.27 -3.79 -10.47
CA LEU A 86 -3.24 -5.25 -10.61
C LEU A 86 -3.96 -5.93 -9.44
N LEU A 87 -3.75 -5.46 -8.20
CA LEU A 87 -4.45 -5.99 -7.03
C LEU A 87 -5.97 -5.81 -7.10
N ILE A 88 -6.47 -4.70 -7.67
CA ILE A 88 -7.92 -4.53 -7.90
C ILE A 88 -8.44 -5.63 -8.82
N LEU A 89 -7.75 -5.84 -9.96
CA LEU A 89 -8.17 -6.84 -10.95
C LEU A 89 -8.16 -8.25 -10.35
N LEU A 90 -7.11 -8.59 -9.59
CA LEU A 90 -7.06 -9.87 -8.89
C LEU A 90 -8.12 -10.00 -7.80
N ALA A 91 -8.45 -8.93 -7.06
CA ALA A 91 -9.50 -8.97 -6.05
C ALA A 91 -10.88 -9.25 -6.66
N PHE A 92 -11.17 -8.67 -7.83
CA PHE A 92 -12.38 -9.00 -8.58
C PHE A 92 -12.38 -10.45 -9.07
N ALA A 93 -11.28 -10.92 -9.67
CA ALA A 93 -11.15 -12.30 -10.10
C ALA A 93 -11.32 -13.28 -8.93
N PHE A 94 -10.71 -12.98 -7.78
CA PHE A 94 -10.85 -13.73 -6.54
C PHE A 94 -12.31 -13.78 -6.09
N THR A 95 -13.00 -12.63 -6.06
CA THR A 95 -14.41 -12.56 -5.63
C THR A 95 -15.30 -13.46 -6.48
N ILE A 96 -15.09 -13.49 -7.80
CA ILE A 96 -15.84 -14.36 -8.71
C ILE A 96 -15.50 -15.83 -8.45
N ALA A 97 -14.22 -16.17 -8.35
CA ALA A 97 -13.75 -17.54 -8.14
C ALA A 97 -14.16 -18.10 -6.77
N PHE A 98 -14.24 -17.26 -5.73
CA PHE A 98 -14.61 -17.64 -4.37
C PHE A 98 -15.98 -18.33 -4.32
N TYR A 99 -16.94 -17.90 -5.14
CA TYR A 99 -18.28 -18.51 -5.21
C TYR A 99 -18.38 -19.67 -6.20
N GLN A 100 -17.58 -19.68 -7.27
CA GLN A 100 -17.70 -20.68 -8.34
C GLN A 100 -16.82 -21.92 -8.14
N SER A 101 -15.59 -21.72 -7.67
CA SER A 101 -14.61 -22.80 -7.54
C SER A 101 -13.66 -22.49 -6.38
N PRO A 102 -13.92 -23.06 -5.18
CA PRO A 102 -13.11 -22.80 -4.00
C PRO A 102 -11.61 -23.12 -4.18
N HIS A 103 -11.28 -24.12 -5.00
CA HIS A 103 -9.88 -24.45 -5.32
C HIS A 103 -9.18 -23.33 -6.10
N VAL A 104 -9.86 -22.76 -7.10
CA VAL A 104 -9.33 -21.62 -7.87
C VAL A 104 -9.31 -20.36 -7.01
N GLY A 105 -10.35 -20.15 -6.19
CA GLY A 105 -10.41 -19.08 -5.22
C GLY A 105 -9.22 -19.10 -4.26
N ALA A 106 -8.86 -20.26 -3.72
CA ALA A 106 -7.68 -20.41 -2.87
C ALA A 106 -6.38 -20.03 -3.59
N ILE A 107 -6.19 -20.45 -4.85
CA ILE A 107 -5.00 -20.05 -5.63
C ILE A 107 -4.95 -18.53 -5.78
N LEU A 108 -6.07 -17.90 -6.15
CA LEU A 108 -6.15 -16.44 -6.30
C LEU A 108 -5.94 -15.70 -4.98
N GLU A 109 -6.42 -16.24 -3.86
CA GLU A 109 -6.18 -15.69 -2.51
C GLU A 109 -4.67 -15.55 -2.25
N TRP A 110 -3.90 -16.62 -2.51
CA TRP A 110 -2.46 -16.60 -2.33
C TRP A 110 -1.76 -15.64 -3.29
N ILE A 111 -2.21 -15.55 -4.55
CA ILE A 111 -1.62 -14.59 -5.49
C ILE A 111 -1.90 -13.14 -5.04
N VAL A 112 -3.11 -12.84 -4.56
CA VAL A 112 -3.46 -11.54 -3.97
C VAL A 112 -2.60 -11.27 -2.73
N ALA A 113 -2.39 -12.26 -1.87
CA ALA A 113 -1.56 -12.17 -0.66
C ALA A 113 -0.08 -11.83 -0.97
N PHE A 114 0.53 -12.52 -1.93
CA PHE A 114 1.90 -12.21 -2.37
C PHE A 114 1.97 -10.86 -3.08
N GLY A 115 1.00 -10.55 -3.96
CA GLY A 115 0.92 -9.25 -4.62
C GLY A 115 0.77 -8.09 -3.63
N PHE A 116 -0.03 -8.29 -2.57
CA PHE A 116 -0.20 -7.33 -1.50
C PHE A 116 1.10 -7.13 -0.71
N THR A 117 1.88 -8.19 -0.52
CA THR A 117 3.21 -8.07 0.10
C THR A 117 4.15 -7.21 -0.75
N LEU A 118 4.19 -7.41 -2.07
CA LEU A 118 4.95 -6.53 -2.98
C LEU A 118 4.46 -5.08 -2.92
N TYR A 119 3.14 -4.88 -2.81
CA TYR A 119 2.56 -3.56 -2.62
C TYR A 119 2.97 -2.92 -1.28
N LEU A 120 3.01 -3.67 -0.17
CA LEU A 120 3.51 -3.17 1.12
C LEU A 120 4.96 -2.68 1.04
N LEU A 121 5.81 -3.39 0.29
CA LEU A 121 7.21 -2.97 0.09
C LEU A 121 7.29 -1.57 -0.52
N THR A 122 6.37 -1.18 -1.41
CA THR A 122 6.34 0.18 -1.98
C THR A 122 6.20 1.26 -0.91
N PHE A 123 5.36 1.05 0.11
CA PHE A 123 5.24 1.99 1.24
C PHE A 123 6.52 2.04 2.09
N VAL A 124 7.21 0.91 2.27
CA VAL A 124 8.49 0.90 2.97
C VAL A 124 9.53 1.73 2.20
N PHE A 125 9.57 1.60 0.88
CA PHE A 125 10.43 2.43 0.03
C PHE A 125 10.07 3.91 0.12
N ASP A 126 8.78 4.26 0.07
CA ASP A 126 8.29 5.64 0.20
C ASP A 126 8.71 6.26 1.55
N LEU A 127 8.54 5.52 2.65
CA LEU A 127 8.93 5.96 4.00
C LEU A 127 10.44 6.15 4.13
N ARG A 128 11.26 5.26 3.52
CA ARG A 128 12.72 5.40 3.50
C ARG A 128 13.16 6.65 2.74
N GLN A 129 12.55 6.92 1.57
CA GLN A 129 12.85 8.12 0.80
C GLN A 129 12.49 9.39 1.56
N SER A 130 11.35 9.41 2.26
CA SER A 130 10.93 10.55 3.08
C SER A 130 11.94 10.91 4.19
N LYS A 131 12.44 9.91 4.92
CA LYS A 131 13.48 10.11 5.96
C LYS A 131 14.79 10.66 5.38
N GLY A 132 15.16 10.26 4.15
CA GLY A 132 16.36 10.74 3.48
C GLY A 132 16.32 12.24 3.14
N VAL A 133 15.14 12.74 2.74
CA VAL A 133 14.94 14.18 2.44
C VAL A 133 15.03 15.02 3.71
N GLN A 134 14.40 14.59 4.80
CA GLN A 134 14.40 15.33 6.06
C GLN A 134 15.81 15.50 6.66
N ARG A 135 16.64 14.46 6.60
CA ARG A 135 18.05 14.54 7.06
C ARG A 135 18.87 15.57 6.28
N ARG A 136 18.69 15.65 4.95
CA ARG A 136 19.41 16.64 4.12
C ARG A 136 18.97 18.07 4.44
N GLN A 137 17.68 18.30 4.69
CA GLN A 137 17.16 19.62 5.05
C GLN A 137 17.67 20.08 6.41
N LEU A 138 17.65 19.21 7.43
CA LEU A 138 18.19 19.50 8.76
C LEU A 138 19.70 19.79 8.72
N SER A 139 20.47 19.02 7.93
CA SER A 139 21.90 19.26 7.76
C SER A 139 22.19 20.60 7.10
N ALA A 140 21.41 20.99 6.08
CA ALA A 140 21.56 22.27 5.40
C ALA A 140 21.16 23.46 6.30
N GLU A 141 20.11 23.31 7.12
CA GLU A 141 19.70 24.34 8.07
C GLU A 141 20.73 24.54 9.19
N ASN A 142 21.30 23.44 9.72
CA ASN A 142 22.36 23.50 10.72
C ASN A 142 23.61 24.22 10.17
N LEU A 143 24.00 23.93 8.93
CA LEU A 143 25.10 24.63 8.24
C LEU A 143 24.81 26.12 8.06
N ARG A 144 23.60 26.49 7.64
CA ARG A 144 23.19 27.90 7.54
C ARG A 144 23.21 28.62 8.88
N ARG A 145 22.76 27.98 9.96
CA ARG A 145 22.84 28.54 11.31
C ARG A 145 24.29 28.71 11.76
N ALA A 146 25.17 27.75 11.50
CA ALA A 146 26.58 27.85 11.86
C ALA A 146 27.28 29.04 11.18
N ILE A 147 26.95 29.33 9.92
CA ILE A 147 27.50 30.48 9.17
C ILE A 147 26.97 31.83 9.69
N MET A 148 25.76 31.87 10.25
CA MET A 148 25.15 33.13 10.74
C MET A 148 25.63 33.55 12.13
N ILE A 149 26.27 32.67 12.89
CA ILE A 149 26.66 32.89 14.30
C ILE A 149 28.19 33.05 14.44
N GLY A 150 28.97 32.74 13.40
CA GLY A 150 30.43 32.92 13.33
C GLY A 150 30.81 34.11 12.46
#